data_AF-A0A7Y3VWT5-F1
#
_entry.id   AF-A0A7Y3VWT5-F1
#
_cell.length_a   1.000
_cell.length_b   1.000
_cell.length_c   1.000
_cell.angle_alpha   90.00
_cell.angle_beta   90.00
_cell.angle_gamma   90.00
#
_symmetry.space_group_name_H-M   'P 1'
#
loop_
_entity.id
_entity.type
_entity.pdbx_description
1 polymer ?
#
loop_
_entity_poly.entity_id
_entity_poly.type
_entity_poly.pdbx_seq_one_letter_code
_entity_poly.pdbx_strand_id
1 'polypeptide(L)' 'MKEKKRFIAGANCPQCQMQDTLRWWIENNIEWVECVECHYIEQRKPQSVTKTVHADGQMIGIFKPE' A
#
# COMPACT_ATOMS: atom_id res chain seq x y z
N MET A 1 15.61 -12.40 16.70
CA MET A 1 14.80 -11.37 17.37
C MET A 1 13.39 -11.47 16.78
N LYS A 2 12.39 -11.92 17.53
CA LYS A 2 11.02 -12.10 17.01
C LYS A 2 10.45 -10.73 16.64
N GLU A 3 10.07 -10.52 15.39
CA GLU A 3 9.42 -9.28 14.96
C GLU A 3 8.09 -9.13 15.73
N LYS A 4 7.96 -8.04 16.49
CA LYS A 4 6.77 -7.75 17.28
C LYS A 4 5.72 -7.12 16.37
N LYS A 5 4.68 -7.90 16.03
CA LYS A 5 3.44 -7.35 15.45
C LYS A 5 2.73 -6.45 16.47
N ARG A 6 2.23 -5.30 16.04
CA ARG A 6 1.51 -4.31 16.88
C ARG A 6 0.05 -4.25 16.45
N PHE A 7 -0.89 -4.02 17.36
CA PHE A 7 -2.27 -3.77 16.99
C PHE A 7 -2.51 -2.28 16.67
N ILE A 8 -3.39 -1.99 15.70
CA ILE A 8 -3.79 -0.64 15.34
C ILE A 8 -5.07 -0.29 16.12
N ALA A 9 -4.93 0.52 17.16
CA ALA A 9 -6.07 0.96 17.98
C ALA A 9 -7.00 1.89 17.18
N GLY A 10 -8.31 1.71 17.35
CA GLY A 10 -9.36 2.48 16.69
C GLY A 10 -9.53 2.20 15.19
N ALA A 11 -8.84 1.19 14.65
CA ALA A 11 -8.95 0.84 13.25
C ALA A 11 -10.01 -0.25 13.02
N ASN A 12 -10.89 -0.01 12.06
CA ASN A 12 -11.88 -0.98 11.62
C ASN A 12 -11.34 -1.75 10.41
N CYS A 13 -11.45 -3.07 10.46
CA CYS A 13 -11.12 -3.89 9.31
C CYS A 13 -12.06 -3.57 8.13
N PRO A 14 -11.55 -3.32 6.91
CA PRO A 14 -12.40 -3.02 5.76
C PRO A 14 -13.25 -4.22 5.30
N GLN A 15 -12.84 -5.45 5.64
CA GLN A 15 -13.51 -6.68 5.18
C GLN A 15 -14.61 -7.17 6.13
N CYS A 16 -14.41 -7.05 7.45
CA CYS A 16 -15.36 -7.53 8.47
C CYS A 16 -15.87 -6.42 9.40
N GLN A 17 -15.39 -5.18 9.26
CA GLN A 17 -15.78 -3.99 10.03
C GLN A 17 -15.53 -4.07 11.53
N MET A 18 -14.77 -5.07 12.01
CA MET A 18 -14.41 -5.18 13.42
C MET A 18 -13.30 -4.21 13.80
N GLN A 19 -13.49 -3.55 14.94
CA GLN A 19 -12.57 -2.58 15.52
C GLN A 19 -11.43 -3.28 16.28
N ASP A 20 -10.23 -2.71 16.27
CA ASP A 20 -9.07 -3.16 17.07
C ASP A 20 -8.54 -4.56 16.70
N THR A 21 -8.89 -5.07 15.51
CA THR A 21 -8.53 -6.41 15.02
C THR A 21 -7.32 -6.43 14.08
N LEU A 22 -6.84 -5.26 13.66
CA LEU A 22 -5.76 -5.13 12.69
C LEU A 22 -4.39 -5.15 13.39
N ARG A 23 -3.50 -6.02 12.93
CA ARG A 23 -2.10 -6.15 13.32
C ARG A 23 -1.21 -5.56 12.23
N TRP A 24 -0.32 -4.65 12.60
CA TRP A 24 0.69 -4.06 11.75
C TRP A 24 2.09 -4.58 12.09
N TRP A 25 2.91 -4.83 11.08
CA TRP A 25 4.33 -5.12 11.23
C TRP A 25 5.11 -4.67 9.99
N ILE A 26 6.43 -4.63 10.12
CA ILE A 26 7.34 -4.36 9.01
C ILE A 26 8.09 -5.66 8.74
N GLU A 27 8.07 -6.10 7.49
CA GLU A 27 8.83 -7.25 7.01
C GLU A 27 9.55 -6.83 5.73
N ASN A 28 10.87 -7.04 5.66
CA ASN A 28 11.70 -6.64 4.50
C ASN A 28 11.52 -5.17 4.05
N ASN A 29 11.38 -4.26 5.02
CA ASN A 29 11.15 -2.83 4.78
C ASN A 29 9.79 -2.51 4.12
N ILE A 30 8.84 -3.45 4.22
CA ILE A 30 7.47 -3.32 3.72
C ILE A 30 6.52 -3.36 4.92
N GLU A 31 5.58 -2.41 4.96
CA GLU A 31 4.53 -2.39 5.97
C GLU A 31 3.40 -3.35 5.61
N TRP A 32 3.06 -4.23 6.55
CA TRP A 32 1.99 -5.21 6.42
C TRP A 32 0.94 -4.97 7.49
N VAL A 33 -0.32 -5.24 7.13
CA VAL A 33 -1.48 -5.18 8.01
C VAL A 33 -2.29 -6.47 7.86
N GLU A 34 -2.66 -7.12 8.97
CA GLU A 34 -3.44 -8.37 9.02
C GLU A 34 -4.62 -8.22 9.98
N CYS A 35 -5.82 -8.61 9.58
CA CYS A 35 -6.95 -8.77 10.48
C CYS A 35 -6.94 -10.17 11.11
N VAL A 36 -7.04 -10.24 12.43
CA VAL A 36 -7.04 -11.52 13.17
C VAL A 36 -8.35 -12.29 13.08
N GLU A 37 -9.44 -11.61 12.72
CA GLU A 37 -10.77 -12.19 12.71
C GLU A 37 -11.11 -12.81 11.36
N CYS A 38 -10.85 -12.06 10.27
CA CYS A 38 -11.15 -12.51 8.91
C CYS A 38 -9.92 -12.94 8.11
N HIS A 39 -8.71 -12.87 8.70
CA HIS A 39 -7.44 -13.19 8.04
C HIS A 39 -7.15 -12.31 6.80
N TYR A 40 -7.78 -11.14 6.72
CA TYR A 40 -7.49 -10.16 5.68
C TYR A 40 -6.07 -9.63 5.81
N ILE A 41 -5.28 -9.64 4.74
CA ILE A 41 -3.89 -9.14 4.73
C ILE A 41 -3.75 -8.06 3.66
N GLU A 42 -3.20 -6.90 4.04
CA GLU A 42 -2.91 -5.78 3.16
C GLU A 42 -1.44 -5.37 3.27
N GLN A 43 -0.83 -5.09 2.12
CA GLN A 43 0.49 -4.47 2.05
C GLN A 43 0.34 -2.96 1.91
N ARG A 44 0.73 -2.19 2.93
CA ARG A 44 0.82 -0.73 2.83
C ARG A 44 2.10 -0.37 2.10
N LYS A 45 1.96 -0.12 0.80
CA LYS A 45 3.04 0.48 0.00
C LYS A 45 3.18 1.94 0.45
N PRO A 46 4.37 2.45 0.79
CA PRO A 46 4.57 3.88 0.88
C PRO A 46 4.17 4.47 -0.49
N GLN A 47 3.36 5.53 -0.49
CA GLN A 47 2.78 6.18 -1.68
C GLN A 47 3.83 6.84 -2.62
N SER A 48 5.04 6.30 -2.72
CA SER A 48 6.12 6.83 -3.57
C SER A 48 6.24 6.14 -4.92
N VAL A 49 5.42 5.13 -5.23
CA VAL A 49 5.45 4.46 -6.53
C VAL A 49 4.04 4.05 -6.95
N THR A 50 3.31 4.95 -7.61
CA THR A 50 2.39 4.72 -8.76
C THR A 50 1.51 5.96 -8.93
N LYS A 51 2.13 7.09 -9.31
CA LYS A 51 1.48 8.14 -10.11
C LYS A 51 2.48 8.68 -11.13
N THR A 52 3.19 7.81 -11.84
CA THR A 52 3.64 8.16 -13.18
C THR A 52 2.53 7.77 -14.15
N VAL A 53 1.44 8.54 -14.08
CA VAL A 53 0.63 8.76 -15.27
C VAL A 53 1.50 9.63 -16.17
N HIS A 54 2.51 9.04 -16.82
CA HIS A 54 3.10 9.64 -18.01
C HIS A 54 2.09 9.43 -19.15
N ALA A 55 0.95 10.12 -19.04
CA ALA A 55 0.04 10.37 -20.14
C ALA A 55 0.43 11.70 -20.82
N ASP A 56 1.73 11.90 -21.03
CA ASP A 56 2.26 12.96 -21.89
C ASP A 56 2.94 12.31 -23.09
N GLY A 57 2.14 11.57 -23.86
CA GLY A 57 2.45 11.17 -25.22
C GLY A 57 2.38 12.35 -26.20
N GLN A 58 2.86 13.52 -25.82
CA GLN A 58 2.95 14.69 -26.70
C GLN A 58 4.40 15.01 -27.04
N MET A 59 5.06 14.07 -27.75
CA MET A 59 6.13 14.46 -28.67
C MET A 59 5.49 14.84 -30.01
N ILE A 60 5.10 16.11 -30.17
CA ILE A 60 4.94 16.72 -31.50
C ILE A 60 6.35 17.08 -31.98
N GLY A 61 7.06 16.08 -32.49
CA GLY A 61 8.31 16.27 -33.23
C GLY A 61 7.99 16.49 -34.71
N ILE A 62 7.64 17.72 -35.11
CA ILE A 62 7.67 18.10 -36.53
C ILE A 62 9.13 18.16 -36.95
N PHE A 63 9.65 17.06 -37.50
CA PHE A 63 10.92 17.04 -38.19
C PHE A 63 10.66 17.46 -39.65
N LYS A 64 11.05 18.69 -40.02
CA LYS A 64 11.16 19.12 -41.42
C LYS A 64 12.59 18.85 -41.89
N PRO A 65 12.82 17.89 -42.80
CA PRO A 65 14.04 17.87 -43.61
C PRO A 65 13.90 18.84 -44.79
N GLU A 66 14.99 19.54 -45.12
CA GLU A 66 15.16 20.16 -46.46
C GLU A 66 15.19 19.11 -47.57
#